data_AF-A0A7H0I2V7-F1
#
_entry.id   AF-A0A7H0I2V7-F1
#
_cell.length_a   1.000
_cell.length_b   1.000
_cell.length_c   1.000
_cell.angle_alpha   90.00
_cell.angle_beta   90.00
_cell.angle_gamma   90.00
#
_symmetry.space_group_name_H-M   'P 1'
#
loop_
_entity.id
_entity.type
_entity.pdbx_description
1 polymer ?
#
loop_
_entity_poly.entity_id
_entity_poly.type
_entity_poly.pdbx_seq_one_letter_code
_entity_poly.pdbx_strand_id
1 'polypeptide(L)'
;MGSITVGSGHLDRLLADSTSAHAMPYQRAFAELADSHRGRSADEIVPLLRRAAERSALAFTDTDLVEQAEAISAGRRYVLRVTVT
;
A
#
# COMPACT_ATOMS: atom_id res chain seq x y z
N MET A 1 11.63 -3.61 2.06
CA MET A 1 11.33 -2.17 1.82
C MET A 1 10.83 -2.12 0.40
N GLY A 2 9.51 -2.01 0.21
CA GLY A 2 8.89 -2.21 -1.10
C GLY A 2 9.08 -1.03 -2.03
N SER A 3 9.11 -1.34 -3.32
CA SER A 3 9.26 -0.37 -4.39
C SER A 3 8.22 -0.60 -5.47
N ILE A 4 7.47 0.46 -5.83
CA ILE A 4 6.53 0.42 -6.96
C ILE A 4 6.98 1.36 -8.07
N THR A 5 6.71 0.97 -9.31
CA THR A 5 6.88 1.81 -10.50
C THR A 5 5.51 2.31 -10.96
N VAL A 6 5.37 3.62 -11.11
CA VAL A 6 4.11 4.26 -11.52
C VAL A 6 4.37 5.10 -12.77
N GLY A 7 3.55 4.88 -13.80
CA GLY A 7 3.63 5.65 -15.05
C GLY A 7 3.23 7.10 -14.84
N SER A 8 3.88 8.02 -15.55
CA SER A 8 3.69 9.48 -15.54
C SER A 8 2.23 9.97 -15.57
N GLY A 9 1.32 9.30 -16.28
CA GLY A 9 -0.12 9.63 -16.27
C GLY A 9 -0.87 9.28 -14.97
N HIS A 10 -0.27 8.48 -14.09
CA HIS A 10 -0.80 8.15 -12.76
C HIS A 10 -0.11 8.93 -11.63
N LEU A 11 0.90 9.74 -11.95
CA LEU A 11 1.56 10.57 -10.93
C LEU A 11 0.66 11.64 -10.36
N ASP A 12 -0.27 12.21 -11.11
CA ASP A 12 -1.22 13.17 -10.55
C ASP A 12 -2.04 12.53 -9.41
N ARG A 13 -2.22 11.20 -9.40
CA ARG A 13 -2.86 10.48 -8.29
C ARG A 13 -1.91 10.16 -7.12
N LEU A 14 -0.63 10.45 -7.25
CA LEU A 14 0.40 10.17 -6.23
C LEU A 14 1.07 11.46 -5.71
N LEU A 15 1.11 12.49 -6.55
CA LEU A 15 1.79 13.77 -6.32
C LEU A 15 0.84 14.99 -6.30
N ALA A 16 -0.35 14.94 -6.92
CA ALA A 16 -1.30 16.03 -6.72
C ALA A 16 -1.85 15.88 -5.31
N ASP A 17 -1.21 16.58 -4.39
CA ASP A 17 -1.63 16.83 -3.03
C ASP A 17 -1.52 15.64 -2.05
N SER A 18 -0.75 15.89 -0.99
CA SER A 18 -0.93 15.33 0.36
C SER A 18 -2.34 15.62 0.96
N THR A 19 -3.28 16.05 0.13
CA THR A 19 -4.64 16.54 0.37
C THR A 19 -5.64 16.15 -0.76
N SER A 20 -5.26 15.30 -1.74
CA SER A 20 -6.18 14.84 -2.78
C SER A 20 -6.81 13.50 -2.41
N ALA A 21 -8.14 13.45 -2.46
CA ALA A 21 -8.98 12.30 -2.09
C ALA A 21 -8.69 10.99 -2.86
N HIS A 22 -7.84 11.02 -3.90
CA HIS A 22 -7.61 9.89 -4.81
C HIS A 22 -6.29 9.12 -4.57
N ALA A 23 -5.28 9.71 -3.92
CA ALA A 23 -4.05 9.02 -3.46
C ALA A 23 -4.23 8.34 -2.09
N MET A 24 -5.15 8.89 -1.31
CA MET A 24 -5.55 8.46 0.02
C MET A 24 -6.14 7.03 0.14
N PRO A 25 -6.72 6.36 -0.90
CA PRO A 25 -7.40 5.08 -0.69
C PRO A 25 -6.47 3.97 -0.19
N TYR A 26 -5.26 3.84 -0.76
CA TYR A 26 -4.33 2.78 -0.36
C TYR A 26 -3.71 3.05 1.01
N GLN A 27 -3.21 4.26 1.24
CA GLN A 27 -2.57 4.62 2.52
C GLN A 27 -3.57 4.55 3.68
N ARG A 28 -4.81 4.98 3.46
CA ARG A 28 -5.89 4.84 4.44
C ARG A 28 -6.20 3.38 4.72
N ALA A 29 -6.35 2.56 3.68
CA ALA A 29 -6.56 1.13 3.86
C ALA A 29 -5.39 0.47 4.61
N PHE A 30 -4.16 0.86 4.32
CA PHE A 30 -2.99 0.39 5.06
C PHE A 30 -3.06 0.79 6.54
N ALA A 31 -3.39 2.05 6.85
CA ALA A 31 -3.53 2.51 8.24
C ALA A 31 -4.65 1.77 9.00
N GLU A 32 -5.82 1.61 8.37
CA GLU A 32 -6.95 0.87 8.96
C GLU A 32 -6.58 -0.59 9.24
N LEU A 33 -5.84 -1.24 8.33
CA LEU A 33 -5.33 -2.60 8.53
C LEU A 33 -4.24 -2.65 9.60
N ALA A 34 -3.35 -1.66 9.66
CA ALA A 34 -2.29 -1.57 10.69
C ALA A 34 -2.88 -1.47 12.10
N ASP A 35 -4.01 -0.76 12.25
CA ASP A 35 -4.70 -0.62 13.54
C ASP A 35 -5.48 -1.88 13.93
N SER A 36 -6.10 -2.56 12.97
CA SER A 36 -7.06 -3.65 13.24
C SER A 36 -6.50 -5.08 13.08
N HIS A 37 -5.39 -5.27 12.36
CA HIS A 37 -4.86 -6.59 12.00
C HIS A 37 -3.45 -6.88 12.55
N ARG A 38 -2.98 -6.10 13.54
CA ARG A 38 -1.77 -6.44 14.29
C ARG A 38 -1.90 -7.83 14.92
N GLY A 39 -0.86 -8.66 14.79
CA GLY A 39 -0.82 -10.04 15.27
C GLY A 39 -1.58 -11.06 14.41
N ARG A 40 -2.23 -10.64 13.31
CA ARG A 40 -2.86 -11.56 12.35
C ARG A 40 -1.82 -12.14 11.39
N SER A 41 -2.14 -13.27 10.76
CA SER A 41 -1.24 -13.90 9.79
C SER A 41 -1.10 -13.04 8.53
N ALA A 42 0.08 -13.08 7.89
CA ALA A 42 0.30 -12.36 6.65
C ALA A 42 -0.67 -12.82 5.55
N ASP A 43 -0.99 -14.12 5.51
CA ASP A 43 -1.92 -14.73 4.54
C ASP A 43 -3.35 -14.18 4.66
N GLU A 44 -3.77 -13.74 5.85
CA GLU A 44 -5.05 -13.04 6.04
C GLU A 44 -5.01 -11.59 5.54
N ILE A 45 -3.86 -10.93 5.63
CA ILE A 45 -3.71 -9.49 5.35
C ILE A 45 -3.43 -9.23 3.86
N VAL A 46 -2.66 -10.11 3.20
CA VAL A 46 -2.25 -9.97 1.79
C VAL A 46 -3.44 -9.77 0.84
N PRO A 47 -4.54 -10.54 0.91
CA PRO A 47 -5.68 -10.34 0.02
C PRO A 47 -6.37 -8.97 0.21
N LEU A 48 -6.32 -8.41 1.42
CA LEU A 48 -6.92 -7.11 1.74
C LEU A 48 -6.07 -5.98 1.13
N LEU A 49 -4.75 -6.08 1.26
CA LEU A 49 -3.81 -5.16 0.62
C LEU A 49 -3.89 -5.23 -0.90
N ARG A 50 -4.04 -6.42 -1.49
CA ARG A 50 -4.21 -6.58 -2.94
C ARG A 50 -5.45 -5.84 -3.44
N ARG A 51 -6.59 -5.99 -2.78
CA ARG A 51 -7.82 -5.28 -3.13
C ARG A 51 -7.68 -3.76 -3.02
N ALA A 52 -6.97 -3.28 -2.00
CA ALA A 52 -6.70 -1.85 -1.85
C ALA A 52 -5.80 -1.31 -2.97
N ALA A 53 -4.79 -2.09 -3.38
CA ALA A 53 -3.89 -1.77 -4.47
C ALA A 53 -4.62 -1.67 -5.81
N GLU A 54 -5.46 -2.67 -6.13
CA GLU A 54 -6.29 -2.71 -7.33
C GLU A 54 -7.21 -1.48 -7.44
N ARG A 55 -7.91 -1.14 -6.35
CA ARG A 55 -8.78 0.06 -6.30
C ARG A 55 -8.03 1.37 -6.52
N SER A 56 -6.75 1.38 -6.15
CA SER A 56 -5.88 2.55 -6.27
C SER A 56 -5.08 2.55 -7.58
N ALA A 57 -5.29 1.55 -8.45
CA ALA A 57 -4.49 1.30 -9.65
C ALA A 57 -2.97 1.25 -9.37
N LEU A 58 -2.58 0.72 -8.20
CA LEU A 58 -1.18 0.54 -7.81
C LEU A 58 -0.76 -0.91 -8.12
N ALA A 59 0.28 -1.05 -8.92
CA ALA A 59 0.82 -2.34 -9.34
C ALA A 59 1.90 -2.83 -8.37
N PHE A 60 1.50 -3.25 -7.17
CA PHE A 60 2.39 -3.92 -6.23
C PHE A 60 2.71 -5.35 -6.68
N THR A 61 3.94 -5.78 -6.46
CA THR A 61 4.30 -7.20 -6.62
C THR A 61 3.75 -8.02 -5.45
N ASP A 62 3.64 -9.34 -5.65
CA ASP A 62 3.25 -10.25 -4.57
C ASP A 62 4.21 -10.16 -3.38
N THR A 63 5.52 -10.02 -3.66
CA THR A 63 6.55 -9.80 -2.65
C THR A 63 6.30 -8.52 -1.85
N ASP A 64 5.98 -7.40 -2.52
CA ASP A 64 5.68 -6.15 -1.82
C ASP A 64 4.46 -6.29 -0.89
N LEU A 65 3.42 -7.02 -1.33
CA LEU A 65 2.22 -7.23 -0.53
C LEU A 65 2.48 -8.09 0.71
N VAL A 66 3.33 -9.12 0.59
CA VAL A 66 3.75 -9.96 1.72
C VAL A 66 4.58 -9.14 2.71
N GLU A 67 5.57 -8.38 2.24
CA GLU A 67 6.38 -7.53 3.14
C GLU A 67 5.51 -6.53 3.92
N GLN A 68 4.48 -5.96 3.28
CA GLN A 68 3.53 -5.05 3.92
C GLN A 68 2.66 -5.76 4.94
N ALA A 69 2.16 -6.95 4.61
CA ALA A 69 1.36 -7.77 5.53
C ALA A 69 2.16 -8.15 6.77
N GLU A 70 3.43 -8.52 6.62
CA GLU A 70 4.32 -8.79 7.75
C GLU A 70 4.61 -7.54 8.59
N ALA A 71 4.71 -6.36 7.96
CA ALA A 71 4.88 -5.11 8.69
C ALA A 71 3.65 -4.77 9.53
N ILE A 72 2.44 -4.91 8.97
CA ILE A 72 1.17 -4.76 9.70
C ILE A 72 1.08 -5.76 10.84
N SER A 73 1.30 -7.04 10.56
CA SER A 73 1.25 -8.12 11.55
C SER A 73 2.18 -7.84 12.74
N ALA A 74 3.42 -7.43 12.46
CA ALA A 74 4.41 -7.11 13.49
C ALA A 74 4.25 -5.70 14.09
N GLY A 75 3.32 -4.87 13.61
CA GLY A 75 3.17 -3.49 14.05
C GLY A 75 4.35 -2.57 13.71
N ARG A 76 5.14 -2.92 12.68
CA ARG A 76 6.31 -2.17 12.24
C ARG A 76 5.92 -1.03 11.31
N ARG A 77 6.71 0.03 11.29
CA ARG A 77 6.60 1.06 10.25
C ARG A 77 6.99 0.44 8.90
N TYR A 78 6.20 0.71 7.87
CA TYR A 78 6.51 0.36 6.50
C TYR A 78 6.73 1.63 5.68
N VAL A 79 7.81 1.67 4.91
CA VAL A 79 8.13 2.80 4.02
C VAL A 79 8.00 2.32 2.58
N LEU A 80 7.15 3.00 1.82
CA LEU A 80 6.95 2.75 0.40
C LEU A 80 7.86 3.67 -0.43
N ARG A 81 8.66 3.09 -1.33
CA ARG A 81 9.40 3.86 -2.33
C ARG A 81 8.62 3.87 -3.64
N VAL A 82 8.30 5.06 -4.14
CA VAL A 82 7.60 5.25 -5.41
C VAL A 82 8.59 5.72 -6.46
N THR A 83 8.76 4.93 -7.51
CA THR A 83 9.54 5.29 -8.70
C THR A 83 8.58 5.72 -9.80
N VAL A 84 8.91 6.84 -10.42
CA VAL A 84 8.14 7.45 -11.50
C VAL A 84 8.85 7.17 -12.81
N THR A 85 8.11 6.73 -13.83
CA THR A 85 8.62 6.56 -15.21
C THR A 85 7.78 7.28 -16.24
#